data_AF-A0A401IT04-F1
#
_entry.id   AF-A0A401IT04-F1
#
_cell.length_a   1.000
_cell.length_b   1.000
_cell.length_c   1.000
_cell.angle_alpha   90.00
_cell.angle_beta   90.00
_cell.angle_gamma   90.00
#
_symmetry.space_group_name_H-M   'P 1'
#
loop_
_entity.id
_entity.type
_entity.pdbx_description
1 polymer ?
#
loop_
_entity_poly.entity_id
_entity_poly.type
_entity_poly.pdbx_seq_one_letter_code
_entity_poly.pdbx_strand_id
1 'polypeptide(L)' 'MKKILNFNHKSLAAWLTLGGAGLSAGIAILKLFGIEITPDQTKDVTLAYTAILNVLVAAGILTAPTDKKEDNQNGK' A
#
# COMPACT_ATOMS: atom_id res chain seq x y z
N MET A 1 12.18 11.25 20.67
CA MET A 1 11.62 9.88 20.73
C MET A 1 11.66 9.27 19.33
N LYS A 2 12.49 8.25 19.12
CA LYS A 2 12.65 7.62 17.80
C LYS A 2 11.48 6.64 17.59
N LYS A 3 10.42 7.08 16.89
CA LYS A 3 9.30 6.19 16.51
C LYS A 3 9.81 5.21 15.46
N ILE A 4 10.18 4.00 15.88
CA ILE A 4 10.48 2.90 14.97
C ILE A 4 9.13 2.43 14.42
N LEU A 5 8.88 2.67 13.13
CA LEU A 5 7.69 2.17 12.43
C LEU A 5 7.76 0.63 12.42
N ASN A 6 6.87 -0.02 13.18
CA ASN A 6 6.72 -1.47 13.12
C ASN A 6 5.96 -1.85 11.84
N PHE A 7 6.69 -1.99 10.73
CA PHE A 7 6.11 -2.32 9.43
C PHE A 7 5.80 -3.81 9.33
N ASN A 8 4.52 -4.16 9.19
CA ASN A 8 4.10 -5.55 8.98
C ASN A 8 4.25 -5.92 7.49
N HIS A 9 5.40 -6.47 7.13
CA HIS A 9 5.74 -6.89 5.76
C HIS A 9 4.85 -7.99 5.17
N LYS A 10 4.02 -8.67 5.98
CA LYS A 10 3.02 -9.62 5.47
C LYS A 10 1.67 -8.96 5.18
N SER A 11 1.41 -7.75 5.66
CA SER A 11 0.09 -7.12 5.53
C SER A 11 -0.09 -6.44 4.18
N LEU A 12 -1.16 -6.79 3.44
CA LEU A 12 -1.56 -6.08 2.22
C LEU A 12 -1.74 -4.58 2.49
N ALA A 13 -2.40 -4.20 3.58
CA ALA A 13 -2.68 -2.81 3.93
C ALA A 13 -1.40 -2.00 4.18
N ALA A 14 -0.39 -2.63 4.81
CA ALA A 14 0.91 -2.01 5.02
C ALA A 14 1.62 -1.76 3.69
N TRP A 15 1.60 -2.72 2.77
CA TRP A 15 2.14 -2.54 1.42
C TRP A 15 1.38 -1.49 0.64
N LEU A 16 0.04 -1.51 0.60
CA LEU A 16 -0.77 -0.48 -0.06
C LEU A 16 -0.40 0.93 0.41
N THR A 17 -0.25 1.11 1.72
CA THR A 17 0.17 2.40 2.31
C THR A 17 1.58 2.78 1.87
N LEU A 18 2.54 1.84 1.95
CA LEU A 18 3.94 2.10 1.60
C LEU A 18 4.12 2.38 0.11
N GLY A 19 3.53 1.55 -0.76
CA GLY A 19 3.58 1.74 -2.20
C GLY A 19 2.83 2.97 -2.65
N GLY A 20 1.67 3.28 -2.06
CA GLY A 20 0.95 4.52 -2.32
C GLY A 20 1.78 5.77 -1.96
N ALA A 21 2.45 5.75 -0.80
CA ALA A 21 3.36 6.81 -0.39
C ALA A 21 4.58 6.92 -1.33
N GLY A 22 5.17 5.78 -1.70
CA GLY A 22 6.30 5.71 -2.62
C GLY A 22 5.96 6.22 -4.02
N LEU A 23 4.80 5.84 -4.57
CA LEU A 23 4.30 6.32 -5.86
C LEU A 23 4.05 7.82 -5.82
N SER A 24 3.43 8.33 -4.75
CA SER A 24 3.17 9.77 -4.58
C SER A 24 4.47 10.57 -4.50
N ALA A 25 5.46 10.07 -3.76
CA ALA A 25 6.78 10.69 -3.67
C ALA A 25 7.51 10.65 -5.02
N GLY A 26 7.47 9.52 -5.73
CA GLY A 26 8.05 9.39 -7.07
C GLY A 26 7.44 10.39 -8.06
N ILE A 27 6.11 10.48 -8.12
CA ILE A 27 5.40 11.44 -8.98
C ILE A 27 5.77 12.89 -8.61
N ALA A 28 5.85 13.22 -7.32
CA ALA A 28 6.25 14.55 -6.87
C ALA A 28 7.69 14.90 -7.33
N ILE A 29 8.62 13.95 -7.27
CA ILE A 29 9.99 14.12 -7.74
C ILE A 29 10.00 14.30 -9.27
N LEU A 30 9.29 13.47 -10.04
CA LEU A 30 9.18 13.59 -11.50
C LEU A 30 8.66 14.98 -11.91
N LYS A 31 7.62 15.47 -11.22
CA LYS A 31 7.08 16.82 -11.42
C LYS A 31 8.10 17.92 -11.09
N LEU A 32 8.91 17.74 -10.04
CA LEU A 32 9.98 18.68 -9.69
C LEU A 32 11.02 18.82 -10.81
N PHE A 33 11.30 17.74 -11.55
CA PHE A 33 12.18 17.73 -12.71
C PHE A 33 11.49 18.17 -14.03
N GLY A 34 10.25 18.65 -13.97
CA GLY A 34 9.49 19.12 -15.14
C GLY A 34 8.91 18.00 -16.01
N ILE A 35 8.92 16.76 -15.53
CA ILE A 35 8.28 15.63 -16.22
C ILE A 35 6.79 15.66 -15.89
N GLU A 36 5.97 16.01 -16.87
CA GLU A 36 4.52 15.89 -16.74
C GLU A 36 4.11 14.41 -16.72
N ILE A 37 3.46 14.03 -15.63
CA ILE A 37 2.83 12.73 -15.47
C ILE A 37 1.33 12.95 -15.70
N THR A 38 0.76 12.27 -16.68
CA THR A 38 -0.68 12.37 -16.92
C THR A 38 -1.48 11.57 -15.88
N PRO A 39 -2.75 11.93 -15.65
CA PRO A 39 -3.63 11.17 -14.76
C PRO A 39 -3.78 9.71 -15.18
N ASP A 40 -3.80 9.41 -16.48
CA ASP A 40 -3.86 8.04 -17.01
C ASP A 40 -2.61 7.22 -16.65
N GLN A 41 -1.40 7.78 -16.83
CA GLN A 41 -0.17 7.10 -16.43
C GLN A 41 -0.16 6.78 -14.92
N THR A 42 -0.65 7.71 -14.09
CA THR A 42 -0.75 7.49 -12.64
C THR A 42 -1.73 6.36 -12.31
N LYS A 43 -2.88 6.31 -13.01
CA LYS A 43 -3.87 5.26 -12.85
C LYS A 43 -3.31 3.90 -13.26
N ASP A 44 -2.66 3.81 -14.42
CA ASP A 44 -2.09 2.56 -14.93
C ASP A 44 -1.07 1.97 -13.95
N VAL A 45 -0.17 2.81 -13.42
CA VAL A 45 0.81 2.38 -12.43
C VAL A 45 0.15 1.95 -11.12
N THR A 46 -0.86 2.70 -10.66
CA THR A 46 -1.62 2.35 -9.43
C THR A 46 -2.38 1.03 -9.60
N LEU A 47 -2.95 0.80 -10.77
CA LEU A 47 -3.72 -0.40 -11.08
C LEU A 47 -2.80 -1.62 -11.21
N ALA A 48 -1.68 -1.49 -11.91
CA ALA A 48 -0.64 -2.51 -11.99
C ALA A 48 -0.10 -2.86 -10.60
N TYR A 49 0.20 -1.84 -9.78
CA TYR A 49 0.65 -2.02 -8.40
C TYR A 49 -0.37 -2.81 -7.56
N THR A 50 -1.63 -2.42 -7.61
CA THR A 50 -2.71 -3.09 -6.88
C THR A 50 -2.91 -4.53 -7.37
N ALA A 51 -2.81 -4.79 -8.67
CA ALA A 51 -2.91 -6.12 -9.25
C ALA A 51 -1.77 -7.04 -8.75
N ILE A 52 -0.53 -6.56 -8.74
CA ILE A 52 0.62 -7.29 -8.20
C ILE A 52 0.39 -7.68 -6.74
N LEU A 53 -0.08 -6.74 -5.92
CA LEU A 53 -0.40 -7.00 -4.52
C LEU A 53 -1.51 -8.05 -4.34
N ASN A 54 -2.55 -8.01 -5.17
CA ASN A 54 -3.61 -9.03 -5.14
C ASN A 54 -3.08 -10.42 -5.52
N VAL A 55 -2.17 -10.51 -6.51
CA VAL A 55 -1.49 -11.78 -6.86
C VAL A 55 -0.66 -12.29 -5.67
N LEU A 56 0.06 -11.41 -4.98
CA LEU A 56 0.83 -11.75 -3.79
C LEU A 56 -0.07 -12.24 -2.63
N VAL A 57 -1.27 -11.68 -2.49
CA VAL A 57 -2.27 -12.17 -1.54
C VAL A 57 -2.80 -13.54 -1.95
N ALA A 58 -3.16 -13.73 -3.21
CA ALA A 58 -3.64 -15.01 -3.73
C ALA A 58 -2.56 -16.12 -3.62
N ALA A 59 -1.28 -15.76 -3.76
CA ALA A 59 -0.14 -16.65 -3.56
C ALA A 59 0.18 -16.91 -2.07
N GLY A 60 -0.54 -16.30 -1.13
CA GLY A 60 -0.32 -16.44 0.32
C GLY A 60 0.96 -15.76 0.84
N ILE A 61 1.64 -14.97 0.00
CA ILE A 61 2.83 -14.18 0.38
C ILE A 61 2.40 -13.01 1.26
N LEU A 62 1.29 -12.37 0.89
CA LEU A 62 0.64 -11.33 1.68
C LEU A 62 -0.61 -11.87 2.35
N THR A 63 -0.83 -11.49 3.59
CA THR A 63 -2.10 -11.65 4.27
C THR A 63 -3.07 -10.62 3.72
N ALA A 64 -4.25 -11.09 3.32
CA ALA A 64 -5.40 -10.24 3.07
C ALA A 64 -5.58 -9.25 4.23
N PRO A 65 -6.15 -8.05 3.98
CA PRO A 65 -6.50 -7.12 5.03
C PRO A 65 -7.54 -7.84 5.90
N THR A 66 -7.06 -8.48 6.94
CA THR A 66 -7.91 -8.98 7.99
C THR A 66 -8.39 -7.71 8.67
N ASP A 67 -9.63 -7.34 8.38
CA ASP A 67 -10.44 -6.57 9.31
C ASP A 67 -10.33 -7.31 10.65
N LYS A 68 -9.34 -6.96 11.46
CA LYS A 68 -9.41 -7.23 12.88
C LYS A 68 -10.46 -6.26 13.42
N LYS A 69 -11.73 -6.56 13.13
CA LYS A 69 -12.76 -6.35 14.12
C LYS A 69 -12.46 -7.40 15.19
N GLU A 70 -11.61 -7.03 16.14
CA GLU A 70 -11.66 -7.63 17.45
C GLU A 70 -13.05 -7.28 18.01
N ASP A 71 -14.02 -8.15 17.72
CA ASP A 71 -15.22 -8.27 18.54
C ASP A 71 -14.76 -8.78 19.90
N ASN A 72 -14.46 -7.85 20.80
CA ASN A 72 -14.25 -8.18 22.19
C ASN A 72 -14.93 -7.14 23.07
N GLN A 73 -16.26 -7.18 23.10
CA GLN A 73 -17.03 -6.96 24.32
C GLN A 73 -18.33 -7.79 24.30
N ASN A 74 -18.23 -9.11 24.50
CA ASN A 74 -19.29 -9.81 25.24
C ASN A 74 -18.75 -11.05 25.95
N GLY A 75 -18.96 -11.10 27.27
CA GLY A 75 -18.90 -12.34 28.03
C GLY A 75 -17.84 -12.40 29.13
N LYS A 76 -18.03 -11.65 30.21
CA LYS A 76 -18.39 -12.20 31.53
C LYS A 76 -18.75 -11.10 32.51
#